data_AF-A0A2G6GCS8-F1
#
_entry.id   AF-A0A2G6GCS8-F1
#
_cell.length_a   1.000
_cell.length_b   1.000
_cell.length_c   1.000
_cell.angle_alpha   90.00
_cell.angle_beta   90.00
_cell.angle_gamma   90.00
#
_symmetry.space_group_name_H-M   'P 1'
#
loop_
_entity.id
_entity.type
_entity.pdbx_description
1 polymer ?
#
loop_
_entity_poly.entity_id
_entity_poly.type
_entity_poly.pdbx_seq_one_letter_code
_entity_poly.pdbx_strand_id
1 'polypeptide(L)'
;IGTGLEEVTVTQTGTWDTGITLDPATGQVNVANTVTAGTYDVDYQVCVNGTLPLLCKTETVTITVVDSPITANPDSGSISSTGGTAIPNVLANDTLGGNPVNSSEVTLTQVSTTNSGVTLDPSTGTVNVAPGTPAGNYTVSYQICETANPTNCETTTATVTVTSGPIAATPDSGSTPSTGGQAIANVLANDTVNGNPATTSNVTLTQVSTTHSGVTLDPSTGAVNVQAGTPVGTYTVEYQICEIIDPSNCSTATATVTVNPPISNPPTNGTPTVGPGGGGGGTPTTNGTPISQTPTNPNDLTPTPTLENVTPPTILNPSFTRQCHNILDEKTIYQGNKVTQAFRIAHQFLYSYTLTRYRGTKDFAPTHKITRQEAARFMVEFAKKVLCRTPTYKYTTQFTDLDKADPTLLPYIKQSYEYVIFHGDDGGASKGIPTTFRPDEYISQDELIAVMVRLVTNKYNEGQGKLWAQPYKDFLRANTTSPFATTLRDSTSEVIYDLYRYNPYNWQSVGYVIDRKF
;
A
#
# COMPACT_ATOMS: atom_id res chain seq x y z
N ILE A 1 14.71 -66.82 -3.06
CA ILE A 1 13.48 -66.95 -3.85
C ILE A 1 13.91 -67.02 -5.30
N GLY A 2 13.40 -67.98 -6.06
CA GLY A 2 13.85 -68.21 -7.43
C GLY A 2 13.04 -69.27 -8.14
N THR A 3 13.35 -69.53 -9.41
CA THR A 3 12.59 -70.42 -10.31
C THR A 3 13.28 -71.76 -10.55
N GLY A 4 14.45 -72.00 -9.95
CA GLY A 4 15.21 -73.24 -10.05
C GLY A 4 14.58 -74.40 -9.27
N LEU A 5 14.99 -75.62 -9.60
CA LEU A 5 14.64 -76.84 -8.84
C LEU A 5 15.21 -76.73 -7.41
N GLU A 6 14.43 -77.16 -6.42
CA GLU A 6 14.74 -77.08 -4.99
C GLU A 6 14.86 -75.65 -4.41
N GLU A 7 14.70 -74.62 -5.22
CA GLU A 7 14.49 -73.24 -4.74
C GLU A 7 13.06 -73.04 -4.24
N VAL A 8 12.82 -71.93 -3.55
CA VAL A 8 11.49 -71.57 -3.04
C VAL A 8 10.85 -70.43 -3.83
N THR A 9 9.55 -70.53 -4.02
CA THR A 9 8.67 -69.44 -4.48
C THR A 9 7.85 -68.90 -3.31
N VAL A 10 7.58 -67.60 -3.32
CA VAL A 10 6.71 -66.95 -2.33
C VAL A 10 5.53 -66.33 -3.06
N THR A 11 4.33 -66.60 -2.58
CA THR A 11 3.10 -66.09 -3.18
C THR A 11 2.19 -65.51 -2.12
N GLN A 12 1.46 -64.46 -2.51
CA GLN A 12 0.38 -63.92 -1.71
C GLN A 12 -0.73 -64.97 -1.58
N THR A 13 -1.25 -65.14 -0.38
CA THR A 13 -2.43 -65.97 -0.12
C THR A 13 -3.56 -65.14 0.47
N GLY A 14 -4.79 -65.45 0.08
CA GLY A 14 -5.96 -64.68 0.49
C GLY A 14 -6.02 -63.30 -0.16
N THR A 15 -6.86 -62.44 0.40
CA THR A 15 -7.01 -61.04 -0.03
C THR A 15 -6.32 -60.17 1.01
N TRP A 16 -5.38 -59.34 0.56
CA TRP A 16 -4.72 -58.35 1.43
C TRP A 16 -5.44 -57.01 1.29
N ASP A 17 -5.33 -56.16 2.31
CA ASP A 17 -5.86 -54.81 2.26
C ASP A 17 -5.25 -53.99 1.11
N THR A 18 -6.07 -53.10 0.55
CA THR A 18 -5.68 -52.31 -0.62
C THR A 18 -4.46 -51.44 -0.27
N GLY A 19 -3.38 -51.58 -1.05
CA GLY A 19 -2.12 -50.87 -0.82
C GLY A 19 -1.05 -51.70 -0.10
N ILE A 20 -1.37 -52.88 0.43
CA ILE A 20 -0.39 -53.84 0.93
C ILE A 20 -0.16 -54.91 -0.14
N THR A 21 1.09 -55.12 -0.56
CA THR A 21 1.43 -56.07 -1.63
C THR A 21 2.68 -56.87 -1.29
N LEU A 22 2.81 -58.06 -1.88
CA LEU A 22 4.00 -58.88 -1.81
C LEU A 22 4.75 -58.82 -3.14
N ASP A 23 6.04 -58.51 -3.11
CA ASP A 23 6.94 -58.74 -4.23
C ASP A 23 7.37 -60.22 -4.24
N PRO A 24 6.89 -61.04 -5.20
CA PRO A 24 7.20 -62.47 -5.25
C PRO A 24 8.65 -62.76 -5.66
N ALA A 25 9.42 -61.78 -6.15
CA ALA A 25 10.83 -61.97 -6.50
C ALA A 25 11.75 -61.81 -5.28
N THR A 26 11.43 -60.88 -4.39
CA THR A 26 12.25 -60.54 -3.22
C THR A 26 11.67 -61.03 -1.89
N GLY A 27 10.36 -61.31 -1.85
CA GLY A 27 9.61 -61.58 -0.63
C GLY A 27 9.32 -60.31 0.18
N GLN A 28 9.61 -59.12 -0.36
CA GLN A 28 9.36 -57.85 0.31
C GLN A 28 7.85 -57.56 0.37
N VAL A 29 7.37 -57.20 1.55
CA VAL A 29 6.04 -56.62 1.72
C VAL A 29 6.14 -55.11 1.53
N ASN A 30 5.37 -54.58 0.59
CA ASN A 30 5.28 -53.16 0.29
C ASN A 30 3.96 -52.60 0.80
N VAL A 31 4.03 -51.53 1.59
CA VAL A 31 2.88 -50.82 2.14
C VAL A 31 2.81 -49.44 1.49
N ALA A 32 1.74 -49.16 0.76
CA ALA A 32 1.49 -47.86 0.16
C ALA A 32 1.22 -46.79 1.23
N ASN A 33 1.57 -45.54 0.95
CA ASN A 33 1.31 -44.40 1.85
C ASN A 33 -0.18 -44.07 2.04
N THR A 34 -1.08 -44.75 1.33
CA THR A 34 -2.53 -44.62 1.48
C THR A 34 -3.13 -45.60 2.49
N VAL A 35 -2.32 -46.51 3.05
CA VAL A 35 -2.79 -47.47 4.05
C VAL A 35 -2.93 -46.74 5.38
N THR A 36 -4.13 -46.78 5.96
CA THR A 36 -4.43 -46.15 7.25
C THR A 36 -3.62 -46.78 8.39
N ALA A 37 -3.37 -46.04 9.47
CA ALA A 37 -2.77 -46.63 10.65
C ALA A 37 -3.64 -47.76 11.22
N GLY A 38 -2.99 -48.81 11.70
CA GLY A 38 -3.66 -50.02 12.14
C GLY A 38 -2.74 -51.23 12.08
N THR A 39 -3.30 -52.36 12.49
CA THR A 39 -2.63 -53.65 12.44
C THR A 39 -3.28 -54.50 11.36
N TYR A 40 -2.45 -55.01 10.45
CA TYR A 40 -2.87 -55.81 9.31
C TYR A 40 -2.16 -57.15 9.38
N ASP A 41 -2.92 -58.23 9.51
CA ASP A 41 -2.39 -59.58 9.41
C ASP A 41 -2.54 -60.04 7.97
N VAL A 42 -1.42 -60.38 7.33
CA VAL A 42 -1.41 -60.83 5.95
C VAL A 42 -0.74 -62.19 5.81
N ASP A 43 -1.40 -63.08 5.07
CA ASP A 43 -0.94 -64.45 4.87
C ASP A 43 -0.14 -64.57 3.57
N TYR A 44 0.99 -65.26 3.63
CA TYR A 44 1.77 -65.65 2.45
C TYR A 44 2.11 -67.14 2.49
N GLN A 45 2.39 -67.71 1.31
CA GLN A 45 2.78 -69.10 1.17
C GLN A 45 4.17 -69.22 0.57
N VAL A 46 4.97 -70.15 1.11
CA VAL A 46 6.29 -70.53 0.60
C VAL A 46 6.21 -71.96 0.11
N CYS A 47 6.59 -72.21 -1.14
CA CYS A 47 6.56 -73.53 -1.77
C CYS A 47 7.94 -73.93 -2.32
N VAL A 48 8.32 -75.21 -2.21
CA VAL A 48 9.56 -75.76 -2.78
C VAL A 48 9.34 -76.19 -4.22
N ASN A 49 10.05 -75.57 -5.16
CA ASN A 49 9.92 -75.81 -6.59
C ASN A 49 10.34 -77.24 -6.99
N GLY A 50 9.56 -77.85 -7.88
CA GLY A 50 9.91 -79.14 -8.49
C GLY A 50 9.69 -80.38 -7.61
N THR A 51 9.04 -80.23 -6.45
CA THR A 51 8.69 -81.35 -5.56
C THR A 51 7.36 -81.99 -5.97
N LEU A 52 7.26 -83.32 -5.83
CA LEU A 52 6.00 -84.07 -6.01
C LEU A 52 5.77 -85.00 -4.80
N PRO A 53 4.81 -84.71 -3.91
CA PRO A 53 3.87 -83.59 -3.95
C PRO A 53 4.56 -82.23 -3.68
N LEU A 54 3.94 -81.15 -4.13
CA LEU A 54 4.41 -79.78 -3.87
C LEU A 54 4.39 -79.52 -2.35
N LEU A 55 5.55 -79.18 -1.78
CA LEU A 55 5.67 -78.87 -0.36
C LEU A 55 5.52 -77.37 -0.13
N CYS A 56 4.42 -76.96 0.51
CA CYS A 56 4.11 -75.57 0.82
C CYS A 56 3.83 -75.36 2.30
N LYS A 57 4.17 -74.18 2.82
CA LYS A 57 3.80 -73.72 4.17
C LYS A 57 3.21 -72.32 4.08
N THR A 58 2.09 -72.10 4.76
CA THR A 58 1.49 -70.77 4.93
C THR A 58 1.91 -70.19 6.27
N GLU A 59 2.26 -68.90 6.27
CA GLU A 59 2.62 -68.13 7.44
C GLU A 59 1.90 -66.79 7.40
N THR A 60 1.68 -66.20 8.57
CA THR A 60 1.07 -64.88 8.74
C THR A 60 2.14 -63.89 9.18
N VAL A 61 2.16 -62.71 8.58
CA VAL A 61 2.95 -61.58 9.06
C VAL A 61 2.02 -60.45 9.51
N THR A 62 2.28 -59.93 10.71
CA THR A 62 1.58 -58.78 11.27
C THR A 62 2.31 -57.50 10.88
N ILE A 63 1.64 -56.61 10.17
CA ILE A 63 2.12 -55.29 9.76
C ILE A 63 1.45 -54.26 10.66
N THR A 64 2.24 -53.43 11.33
CA THR A 64 1.71 -52.26 12.06
C THR A 64 2.03 -51.00 11.28
N VAL A 65 1.00 -50.33 10.80
CA VAL A 65 1.09 -48.99 10.22
C VAL A 65 0.78 -48.00 11.34
N VAL A 66 1.65 -47.02 11.54
CA VAL A 66 1.49 -45.97 12.54
C VAL A 66 1.10 -44.67 11.86
N ASP A 67 0.38 -43.81 12.59
CA ASP A 67 0.01 -42.49 12.10
C ASP A 67 1.24 -41.64 11.79
N SER A 68 1.15 -40.90 10.69
CA SER A 68 2.10 -39.81 10.45
C SER A 68 1.79 -38.69 11.44
N PRO A 69 2.73 -38.27 12.32
CA PRO A 69 2.43 -37.27 13.32
C PRO A 69 2.08 -35.93 12.66
N ILE A 70 0.97 -35.32 13.11
CA ILE A 70 0.67 -33.92 12.83
C ILE A 70 1.37 -33.08 13.89
N THR A 71 2.21 -32.14 13.48
CA THR A 71 2.73 -31.09 14.36
C THR A 71 2.04 -29.79 13.99
N ALA A 72 1.01 -29.42 14.77
CA ALA A 72 0.25 -28.20 14.60
C ALA A 72 0.84 -27.08 15.50
N ASN A 73 1.34 -26.01 14.89
CA ASN A 73 1.99 -24.91 15.58
C ASN A 73 1.03 -23.73 15.72
N PRO A 74 0.97 -23.04 16.88
CA PRO A 74 0.10 -21.88 17.03
C PRO A 74 0.42 -20.75 16.06
N ASP A 75 -0.62 -20.08 15.56
CA ASP A 75 -0.47 -18.91 14.70
C ASP A 75 -0.67 -17.60 15.47
N SER A 76 -0.12 -16.53 14.89
CA SER A 76 -0.38 -15.17 15.34
C SER A 76 -0.54 -14.22 14.17
N GLY A 77 -1.49 -13.29 14.27
CA GLY A 77 -1.72 -12.23 13.30
C GLY A 77 -2.14 -10.93 13.97
N SER A 78 -2.06 -9.82 13.23
CA SER A 78 -2.52 -8.52 13.69
C SER A 78 -3.17 -7.74 12.56
N ILE A 79 -4.28 -7.07 12.86
CA ILE A 79 -5.04 -6.26 11.90
C ILE A 79 -5.79 -5.14 12.61
N SER A 80 -6.12 -4.05 11.92
CA SER A 80 -6.97 -3.00 12.49
C SER A 80 -8.45 -3.41 12.52
N SER A 81 -9.25 -2.72 13.34
CA SER A 81 -10.72 -2.87 13.43
C SER A 81 -11.46 -2.62 12.10
N THR A 82 -10.78 -2.14 11.06
CA THR A 82 -11.28 -2.12 9.67
C THR A 82 -11.60 -3.52 9.13
N GLY A 83 -11.03 -4.57 9.71
CA GLY A 83 -11.23 -5.96 9.30
C GLY A 83 -10.42 -6.36 8.07
N GLY A 84 -10.60 -7.61 7.64
CA GLY A 84 -9.86 -8.27 6.56
C GLY A 84 -9.20 -9.58 7.01
N THR A 85 -8.19 -10.04 6.27
CA THR A 85 -7.44 -11.27 6.59
C THR A 85 -6.29 -10.97 7.54
N ALA A 86 -6.35 -11.49 8.77
CA ALA A 86 -5.30 -11.32 9.78
C ALA A 86 -4.19 -12.37 9.64
N ILE A 87 -4.55 -13.60 9.23
CA ILE A 87 -3.62 -14.71 9.04
C ILE A 87 -3.93 -15.34 7.67
N PRO A 88 -3.00 -15.29 6.70
CA PRO A 88 -3.27 -15.77 5.34
C PRO A 88 -3.41 -17.30 5.20
N ASN A 89 -2.72 -18.07 6.05
CA ASN A 89 -2.80 -19.53 6.04
C ASN A 89 -2.29 -20.10 7.37
N VAL A 90 -3.17 -20.76 8.12
CA VAL A 90 -2.85 -21.44 9.39
C VAL A 90 -2.04 -22.72 9.22
N LEU A 91 -1.92 -23.26 8.00
CA LEU A 91 -1.11 -24.47 7.72
C LEU A 91 0.35 -24.15 7.39
N ALA A 92 0.73 -22.87 7.31
CA ALA A 92 2.01 -22.45 6.74
C ALA A 92 3.24 -22.91 7.55
N ASN A 93 3.05 -23.19 8.85
CA ASN A 93 4.07 -23.62 9.81
C ASN A 93 3.81 -25.05 10.33
N ASP A 94 2.86 -25.78 9.76
CA ASP A 94 2.48 -27.12 10.23
C ASP A 94 3.18 -28.21 9.43
N THR A 95 3.32 -29.39 10.05
CA THR A 95 3.87 -30.58 9.36
C THR A 95 3.01 -31.83 9.54
N LEU A 96 2.97 -32.68 8.51
CA LEU A 96 2.43 -34.04 8.53
C LEU A 96 3.55 -35.01 8.21
N GLY A 97 3.88 -35.90 9.16
CA GLY A 97 5.00 -36.82 9.01
C GLY A 97 6.36 -36.11 8.88
N GLY A 98 6.48 -34.89 9.42
CA GLY A 98 7.67 -34.04 9.34
C GLY A 98 7.84 -33.26 8.03
N ASN A 99 6.92 -33.40 7.06
CA ASN A 99 6.90 -32.60 5.84
C ASN A 99 5.89 -31.45 5.96
N PRO A 100 6.10 -30.29 5.30
CA PRO A 100 5.11 -29.21 5.27
C PRO A 100 3.74 -29.72 4.82
N VAL A 101 2.68 -29.33 5.54
CA VAL A 101 1.32 -29.77 5.23
C VAL A 101 0.87 -29.25 3.86
N ASN A 102 0.35 -30.15 3.01
CA ASN A 102 -0.42 -29.77 1.84
C ASN A 102 -1.91 -29.70 2.18
N SER A 103 -2.61 -28.66 1.73
CA SER A 103 -4.05 -28.47 2.03
C SER A 103 -4.94 -29.59 1.47
N SER A 104 -4.49 -30.38 0.50
CA SER A 104 -5.24 -31.57 0.04
C SER A 104 -5.14 -32.77 0.98
N GLU A 105 -4.13 -32.80 1.85
CA GLU A 105 -3.82 -33.93 2.74
C GLU A 105 -4.51 -33.79 4.10
N VAL A 106 -5.08 -32.63 4.40
CA VAL A 106 -5.72 -32.35 5.68
C VAL A 106 -7.08 -31.68 5.49
N THR A 107 -7.88 -31.74 6.55
CA THR A 107 -9.10 -30.97 6.72
C THR A 107 -8.94 -30.04 7.92
N LEU A 108 -9.42 -28.81 7.78
CA LEU A 108 -9.49 -27.83 8.86
C LEU A 108 -10.90 -27.79 9.44
N THR A 109 -11.01 -27.57 10.75
CA THR A 109 -12.29 -27.28 11.40
C THR A 109 -12.08 -26.23 12.48
N GLN A 110 -12.89 -25.16 12.45
CA GLN A 110 -12.94 -24.23 13.58
C GLN A 110 -13.67 -24.89 14.75
N VAL A 111 -12.99 -25.03 15.88
CA VAL A 111 -13.54 -25.61 17.12
C VAL A 111 -14.24 -24.53 17.93
N SER A 112 -13.61 -23.37 18.10
CA SER A 112 -14.18 -22.25 18.85
C SER A 112 -13.51 -20.92 18.50
N THR A 113 -14.16 -19.80 18.86
CA THR A 113 -13.57 -18.46 18.80
C THR A 113 -13.99 -17.66 20.02
N THR A 114 -13.12 -16.80 20.53
CA THR A 114 -13.45 -15.88 21.63
C THR A 114 -14.30 -14.69 21.17
N ASN A 115 -14.37 -14.42 19.85
CA ASN A 115 -15.22 -13.37 19.28
C ASN A 115 -15.74 -13.81 17.90
N SER A 116 -17.05 -13.73 17.68
CA SER A 116 -17.69 -14.13 16.42
C SER A 116 -17.26 -13.32 15.20
N GLY A 117 -16.65 -12.14 15.41
CA GLY A 117 -16.01 -11.35 14.37
C GLY A 117 -14.65 -11.88 13.93
N VAL A 118 -14.06 -12.87 14.61
CA VAL A 118 -12.78 -13.49 14.24
C VAL A 118 -13.00 -14.96 13.92
N THR A 119 -12.80 -15.34 12.67
CA THR A 119 -13.18 -16.68 12.15
C THR A 119 -12.12 -17.27 11.24
N LEU A 120 -11.87 -18.56 11.37
CA LEU A 120 -11.15 -19.38 10.40
C LEU A 120 -12.08 -19.75 9.24
N ASP A 121 -11.62 -19.57 8.01
CA ASP A 121 -12.20 -20.20 6.82
C ASP A 121 -11.54 -21.57 6.62
N PRO A 122 -12.25 -22.69 6.86
CA PRO A 122 -11.68 -24.03 6.75
C PRO A 122 -11.26 -24.43 5.33
N SER A 123 -11.79 -23.76 4.31
CA SER A 123 -11.49 -24.08 2.91
C SER A 123 -10.18 -23.45 2.42
N THR A 124 -9.80 -22.31 3.00
CA THR A 124 -8.60 -21.56 2.60
C THR A 124 -7.50 -21.56 3.67
N GLY A 125 -7.85 -21.88 4.92
CA GLY A 125 -6.95 -21.75 6.07
C GLY A 125 -6.73 -20.30 6.50
N THR A 126 -7.51 -19.34 5.99
CA THR A 126 -7.38 -17.93 6.37
C THR A 126 -8.10 -17.64 7.70
N VAL A 127 -7.51 -16.83 8.57
CA VAL A 127 -8.22 -16.24 9.72
C VAL A 127 -8.60 -14.81 9.38
N ASN A 128 -9.90 -14.54 9.36
CA ASN A 128 -10.48 -13.26 8.96
C ASN A 128 -11.11 -12.55 10.17
N VAL A 129 -11.08 -11.22 10.11
CA VAL A 129 -11.67 -10.31 11.09
C VAL A 129 -12.74 -9.48 10.40
N ALA A 130 -13.96 -9.49 10.94
CA ALA A 130 -15.06 -8.68 10.46
C ALA A 130 -14.79 -7.18 10.76
N PRO A 131 -15.13 -6.27 9.83
CA PRO A 131 -15.07 -4.83 10.10
C PRO A 131 -15.90 -4.46 11.33
N GLY A 132 -15.36 -3.58 12.17
CA GLY A 132 -15.98 -3.17 13.43
C GLY A 132 -15.76 -4.14 14.60
N THR A 133 -14.89 -5.15 14.45
CA THR A 133 -14.43 -5.95 15.60
C THR A 133 -13.66 -5.03 16.55
N PRO A 134 -14.01 -4.95 17.86
CA PRO A 134 -13.33 -4.06 18.80
C PRO A 134 -11.84 -4.40 18.94
N ALA A 135 -11.03 -3.40 19.31
CA ALA A 135 -9.62 -3.63 19.62
C ALA A 135 -9.47 -4.61 20.80
N GLY A 136 -8.54 -5.54 20.68
CA GLY A 136 -8.35 -6.61 21.66
C GLY A 136 -7.59 -7.80 21.10
N ASN A 137 -7.31 -8.79 21.96
CA ASN A 137 -6.72 -10.06 21.56
C ASN A 137 -7.79 -11.13 21.52
N TYR A 138 -7.92 -11.80 20.38
CA TYR A 138 -8.89 -12.87 20.15
C TYR A 138 -8.18 -14.16 19.81
N THR A 139 -8.79 -15.28 20.17
CA THR A 139 -8.23 -16.61 19.93
C THR A 139 -9.26 -17.46 19.18
N VAL A 140 -8.81 -18.07 18.10
CA VAL A 140 -9.55 -19.10 17.36
C VAL A 140 -8.87 -20.43 17.64
N SER A 141 -9.58 -21.38 18.23
CA SER A 141 -9.11 -22.76 18.34
C SER A 141 -9.62 -23.54 17.13
N TYR A 142 -8.72 -24.28 16.50
CA TYR A 142 -9.04 -25.08 15.32
C TYR A 142 -8.31 -26.42 15.35
N GLN A 143 -8.85 -27.37 14.59
CA GLN A 143 -8.35 -28.72 14.49
C GLN A 143 -7.92 -29.00 13.05
N ILE A 144 -6.80 -29.72 12.93
CA ILE A 144 -6.25 -30.25 11.68
C ILE A 144 -6.39 -31.75 11.75
N CYS A 145 -7.07 -32.36 10.78
CA CYS A 145 -7.21 -33.82 10.68
C CYS A 145 -6.67 -34.31 9.34
N GLU A 146 -5.94 -35.42 9.34
CA GLU A 146 -5.46 -36.04 8.10
C GLU A 146 -6.63 -36.57 7.27
N THR A 147 -6.65 -36.26 5.97
CA THR A 147 -7.73 -36.68 5.06
C THR A 147 -7.72 -38.20 4.85
N ALA A 148 -6.53 -38.81 4.77
CA ALA A 148 -6.38 -40.25 4.61
C ALA A 148 -6.72 -41.01 5.89
N ASN A 149 -6.51 -40.40 7.07
CA ASN A 149 -6.88 -40.95 8.37
C ASN A 149 -7.61 -39.93 9.26
N PRO A 150 -8.94 -39.80 9.15
CA PRO A 150 -9.71 -38.79 9.87
C PRO A 150 -9.70 -38.86 11.41
N THR A 151 -9.14 -39.93 11.99
CA THR A 151 -8.93 -40.00 13.45
C THR A 151 -7.59 -39.44 13.89
N ASN A 152 -6.65 -39.23 12.97
CA ASN A 152 -5.37 -38.56 13.23
C ASN A 152 -5.59 -37.04 13.16
N CYS A 153 -5.74 -36.40 14.32
CA CYS A 153 -6.04 -34.98 14.42
C CYS A 153 -5.24 -34.31 15.53
N GLU A 154 -4.84 -33.06 15.29
CA GLU A 154 -4.19 -32.19 16.28
C GLU A 154 -4.97 -30.88 16.41
N THR A 155 -5.08 -30.35 17.62
CA THR A 155 -5.76 -29.07 17.89
C THR A 155 -4.73 -28.01 18.27
N THR A 156 -4.85 -26.82 17.69
CA THR A 156 -4.01 -25.67 18.02
C THR A 156 -4.83 -24.38 18.02
N THR A 157 -4.16 -23.24 18.13
CA THR A 157 -4.80 -21.92 18.24
C THR A 157 -4.15 -20.89 17.34
N ALA A 158 -4.99 -20.03 16.77
CA ALA A 158 -4.59 -18.80 16.13
C ALA A 158 -4.95 -17.61 17.04
N THR A 159 -3.97 -16.75 17.34
CA THR A 159 -4.18 -15.52 18.12
C THR A 159 -4.17 -14.30 17.20
N VAL A 160 -5.23 -13.50 17.25
CA VAL A 160 -5.36 -12.27 16.45
C VAL A 160 -5.43 -11.06 17.37
N THR A 161 -4.46 -10.15 17.22
CA THR A 161 -4.49 -8.82 17.85
C THR A 161 -5.20 -7.84 16.93
N VAL A 162 -6.42 -7.45 17.30
CA VAL A 162 -7.14 -6.35 16.63
C VAL A 162 -6.71 -5.03 17.25
N THR A 163 -6.16 -4.13 16.45
CA THR A 163 -5.79 -2.78 16.86
C THR A 163 -6.91 -1.79 16.55
N SER A 164 -6.98 -0.70 17.32
CA SER A 164 -7.90 0.39 17.04
C SER A 164 -7.63 0.94 15.63
N GLY A 165 -8.69 1.14 14.85
CA GLY A 165 -8.54 1.72 13.53
C GLY A 165 -8.38 3.24 13.57
N PRO A 166 -8.00 3.85 12.45
CA PRO A 166 -7.68 5.28 12.42
C PRO A 166 -8.93 6.15 12.61
N ILE A 167 -8.84 7.14 13.48
CA ILE A 167 -9.77 8.29 13.52
C ILE A 167 -9.06 9.50 12.91
N ALA A 168 -9.61 10.03 11.83
CA ALA A 168 -9.17 11.30 11.26
C ALA A 168 -10.23 12.36 11.58
N ALA A 169 -10.01 13.08 12.69
CA ALA A 169 -10.73 14.30 13.04
C ALA A 169 -10.04 15.49 12.34
N THR A 170 -10.77 16.25 11.53
CA THR A 170 -10.26 17.27 10.63
C THR A 170 -10.78 18.64 11.06
N PRO A 171 -9.92 19.66 11.22
CA PRO A 171 -10.37 20.98 11.63
C PRO A 171 -11.48 21.56 10.76
N ASP A 172 -12.44 22.21 11.41
CA ASP A 172 -13.58 22.87 10.77
C ASP A 172 -13.37 24.38 10.73
N SER A 173 -14.04 25.03 9.77
CA SER A 173 -14.13 26.49 9.78
C SER A 173 -15.50 26.97 9.32
N GLY A 174 -15.94 28.07 9.92
CA GLY A 174 -17.23 28.69 9.63
C GLY A 174 -17.23 30.16 9.98
N SER A 175 -18.28 30.85 9.55
CA SER A 175 -18.47 32.26 9.90
C SER A 175 -19.94 32.59 10.06
N THR A 176 -20.20 33.58 10.90
CA THR A 176 -21.57 34.06 11.14
C THR A 176 -21.51 35.53 11.56
N PRO A 177 -22.53 36.35 11.29
CA PRO A 177 -22.58 37.72 11.79
C PRO A 177 -22.64 37.76 13.32
N SER A 178 -22.22 38.88 13.91
CA SER A 178 -22.36 39.16 15.36
C SER A 178 -23.81 39.17 15.88
N THR A 179 -24.80 39.13 14.98
CA THR A 179 -26.20 38.84 15.33
C THR A 179 -26.44 37.38 15.76
N GLY A 180 -25.42 36.51 15.66
CA GLY A 180 -25.48 35.11 16.05
C GLY A 180 -26.08 34.20 14.97
N GLY A 181 -26.10 32.90 15.27
CA GLY A 181 -26.60 31.84 14.39
C GLY A 181 -25.66 30.64 14.32
N GLN A 182 -25.97 29.69 13.44
CA GLN A 182 -25.11 28.55 13.15
C GLN A 182 -23.92 29.01 12.29
N ALA A 183 -22.69 28.74 12.74
CA ALA A 183 -21.47 29.04 12.00
C ALA A 183 -20.95 27.81 11.23
N ILE A 184 -21.12 26.61 11.79
CA ILE A 184 -20.75 25.32 11.19
C ILE A 184 -21.94 24.38 11.35
N ALA A 185 -22.34 23.72 10.26
CA ALA A 185 -23.53 22.86 10.26
C ALA A 185 -23.31 21.53 10.98
N ASN A 186 -22.16 20.89 10.77
CA ASN A 186 -21.76 19.65 11.44
C ASN A 186 -20.24 19.48 11.36
N VAL A 187 -19.57 19.41 12.50
CA VAL A 187 -18.11 19.16 12.59
C VAL A 187 -17.72 17.76 12.14
N LEU A 188 -18.62 16.77 12.20
CA LEU A 188 -18.31 15.40 11.77
C LEU A 188 -18.28 15.23 10.23
N ALA A 189 -18.67 16.25 9.46
CA ALA A 189 -18.92 16.10 8.03
C ALA A 189 -17.67 15.77 7.19
N ASN A 190 -16.49 16.13 7.70
CA ASN A 190 -15.17 15.88 7.11
C ASN A 190 -14.34 14.87 7.93
N ASP A 191 -14.95 14.23 8.92
CA ASP A 191 -14.29 13.30 9.82
C ASP A 191 -14.50 11.86 9.40
N THR A 192 -13.53 11.00 9.72
CA THR A 192 -13.63 9.55 9.45
C THR A 192 -13.20 8.71 10.63
N VAL A 193 -13.85 7.56 10.79
CA VAL A 193 -13.48 6.48 11.71
C VAL A 193 -13.37 5.18 10.91
N ASN A 194 -12.24 4.49 11.01
CA ASN A 194 -11.94 3.27 10.27
C ASN A 194 -12.10 3.43 8.74
N GLY A 195 -11.80 4.62 8.22
CA GLY A 195 -11.96 4.97 6.80
C GLY A 195 -13.40 5.23 6.33
N ASN A 196 -14.40 5.10 7.21
CA ASN A 196 -15.79 5.45 6.95
C ASN A 196 -16.14 6.84 7.52
N PRO A 197 -17.16 7.54 7.01
CA PRO A 197 -17.60 8.81 7.58
C PRO A 197 -17.95 8.69 9.08
N ALA A 198 -17.48 9.65 9.87
CA ALA A 198 -17.87 9.76 11.26
C ALA A 198 -19.31 10.29 11.36
N THR A 199 -20.10 9.69 12.24
CA THR A 199 -21.49 10.07 12.51
C THR A 199 -21.79 9.84 13.98
N THR A 200 -22.83 10.47 14.52
CA THR A 200 -23.28 10.22 15.90
C THR A 200 -23.73 8.77 16.16
N SER A 201 -23.81 7.92 15.12
CA SER A 201 -24.10 6.49 15.24
C SER A 201 -22.87 5.61 15.43
N ASN A 202 -21.66 6.09 15.09
CA ASN A 202 -20.41 5.33 15.22
C ASN A 202 -19.36 6.01 16.10
N VAL A 203 -19.55 7.29 16.43
CA VAL A 203 -18.67 8.04 17.33
C VAL A 203 -19.45 8.81 18.40
N THR A 204 -18.83 9.01 19.55
CA THR A 204 -19.24 10.01 20.53
C THR A 204 -18.53 11.31 20.26
N LEU A 205 -19.29 12.40 20.09
CA LEU A 205 -18.77 13.76 19.92
C LEU A 205 -18.86 14.51 21.26
N THR A 206 -17.81 15.24 21.62
CA THR A 206 -17.79 16.08 22.84
C THR A 206 -17.10 17.40 22.60
N GLN A 207 -17.56 18.47 23.27
CA GLN A 207 -16.82 19.72 23.33
C GLN A 207 -15.77 19.64 24.43
N VAL A 208 -14.50 19.81 24.09
CA VAL A 208 -13.38 19.80 25.03
C VAL A 208 -13.16 21.19 25.60
N SER A 209 -13.08 22.22 24.73
CA SER A 209 -12.83 23.60 25.14
C SER A 209 -13.41 24.62 24.15
N THR A 210 -13.57 25.86 24.59
CA THR A 210 -13.92 27.00 23.72
C THR A 210 -13.19 28.25 24.20
N THR A 211 -12.76 29.12 23.28
CA THR A 211 -12.14 30.41 23.62
C THR A 211 -13.15 31.49 23.99
N HIS A 212 -14.44 31.27 23.74
CA HIS A 212 -15.51 32.19 24.14
C HIS A 212 -16.82 31.46 24.41
N SER A 213 -17.44 31.72 25.57
CA SER A 213 -18.66 31.03 26.01
C SER A 213 -19.87 31.20 25.08
N GLY A 214 -19.89 32.26 24.27
CA GLY A 214 -20.89 32.48 23.22
C GLY A 214 -20.69 31.63 21.96
N VAL A 215 -19.61 30.84 21.84
CA VAL A 215 -19.36 29.94 20.72
C VAL A 215 -19.32 28.50 21.25
N THR A 216 -20.30 27.69 20.85
CA THR A 216 -20.54 26.36 21.43
C THR A 216 -20.82 25.32 20.36
N LEU A 217 -20.32 24.11 20.58
CA LEU A 217 -20.67 22.91 19.84
C LEU A 217 -21.91 22.26 20.47
N ASP A 218 -22.86 21.85 19.64
CA ASP A 218 -23.95 20.94 19.99
C ASP A 218 -23.52 19.50 19.67
N PRO A 219 -23.23 18.66 20.68
CA PRO A 219 -22.77 17.28 20.45
C PRO A 219 -23.80 16.37 19.76
N SER A 220 -25.09 16.73 19.79
CA SER A 220 -26.16 15.90 19.22
C SER A 220 -26.30 16.08 17.71
N THR A 221 -25.95 17.26 17.20
CA THR A 221 -26.05 17.61 15.78
C THR A 221 -24.68 17.81 15.12
N GLY A 222 -23.65 18.06 15.92
CA GLY A 222 -22.32 18.49 15.48
C GLY A 222 -22.25 19.97 15.08
N ALA A 223 -23.33 20.74 15.22
CA ALA A 223 -23.35 22.14 14.82
C ALA A 223 -22.55 23.01 15.79
N VAL A 224 -21.80 24.00 15.25
CA VAL A 224 -21.19 25.06 16.06
C VAL A 224 -22.03 26.33 15.93
N ASN A 225 -22.54 26.82 17.05
CA ASN A 225 -23.45 27.94 17.15
C ASN A 225 -22.79 29.12 17.85
N VAL A 226 -23.14 30.33 17.41
CA VAL A 226 -22.71 31.60 17.99
C VAL A 226 -23.90 32.34 18.56
N GLN A 227 -23.79 32.73 19.83
CA GLN A 227 -24.78 33.55 20.52
C GLN A 227 -24.77 34.98 19.95
N ALA A 228 -25.96 35.55 19.77
CA ALA A 228 -26.12 36.96 19.39
C ALA A 228 -25.39 37.89 20.37
N GLY A 229 -24.67 38.88 19.84
CA GLY A 229 -23.86 39.82 20.62
C GLY A 229 -22.44 39.35 20.91
N THR A 230 -22.03 38.17 20.43
CA THR A 230 -20.62 37.76 20.48
C THR A 230 -19.77 38.79 19.73
N PRO A 231 -18.67 39.32 20.31
CA PRO A 231 -17.85 40.35 19.67
C PRO A 231 -17.26 39.87 18.34
N VAL A 232 -17.04 40.80 17.40
CA VAL A 232 -16.34 40.51 16.14
C VAL A 232 -14.93 40.02 16.43
N GLY A 233 -14.54 38.91 15.80
CA GLY A 233 -13.25 38.26 16.06
C GLY A 233 -13.25 36.80 15.61
N THR A 234 -12.15 36.11 15.87
CA THR A 234 -12.00 34.68 15.60
C THR A 234 -11.96 33.91 16.91
N TYR A 235 -12.80 32.88 17.00
CA TYR A 235 -12.92 32.00 18.16
C TYR A 235 -12.68 30.56 17.74
N THR A 236 -12.31 29.71 18.69
CA THR A 236 -12.02 28.30 18.44
C THR A 236 -12.75 27.44 19.46
N VAL A 237 -13.32 26.33 18.98
CA VAL A 237 -13.89 25.26 19.78
C VAL A 237 -13.07 24.00 19.52
N GLU A 238 -12.49 23.42 20.56
CA GLU A 238 -11.85 22.11 20.48
C GLU A 238 -12.90 21.05 20.78
N TYR A 239 -12.98 20.04 19.94
CA TYR A 239 -13.88 18.91 20.11
C TYR A 239 -13.11 17.58 20.03
N GLN A 240 -13.68 16.57 20.66
CA GLN A 240 -13.16 15.21 20.68
C GLN A 240 -14.18 14.25 20.11
N ILE A 241 -13.68 13.33 19.29
CA ILE A 241 -14.41 12.22 18.72
C ILE A 241 -13.79 10.96 19.30
N CYS A 242 -14.60 10.11 19.91
CA CYS A 242 -14.18 8.77 20.33
C CYS A 242 -15.03 7.72 19.60
N GLU A 243 -14.43 6.61 19.24
CA GLU A 243 -15.13 5.49 18.63
C GLU A 243 -16.09 4.83 19.65
N ILE A 244 -17.33 4.53 19.25
CA ILE A 244 -18.31 3.93 20.18
C ILE A 244 -17.89 2.51 20.60
N ILE A 245 -17.33 1.74 19.66
CA ILE A 245 -16.93 0.35 19.91
C ILE A 245 -15.58 0.23 20.64
N ASP A 246 -14.78 1.31 20.64
CA ASP A 246 -13.54 1.44 21.41
C ASP A 246 -13.45 2.87 21.98
N PRO A 247 -14.07 3.13 23.15
CA PRO A 247 -14.10 4.46 23.75
C PRO A 247 -12.72 5.01 24.14
N SER A 248 -11.67 4.19 24.10
CA SER A 248 -10.30 4.63 24.35
C SER A 248 -9.63 5.19 23.08
N ASN A 249 -10.15 4.83 21.90
CA ASN A 249 -9.71 5.37 20.62
C ASN A 249 -10.40 6.71 20.38
N CYS A 250 -9.67 7.80 20.61
CA CYS A 250 -10.16 9.16 20.46
C CYS A 250 -9.22 10.03 19.63
N SER A 251 -9.78 11.03 18.96
CA SER A 251 -9.04 12.07 18.27
C SER A 251 -9.70 13.43 18.53
N THR A 252 -8.88 14.49 18.53
CA THR A 252 -9.34 15.87 18.77
C THR A 252 -9.13 16.72 17.53
N ALA A 253 -10.05 17.64 17.28
CA ALA A 253 -9.92 18.65 16.22
C ALA A 253 -10.47 20.00 16.67
N THR A 254 -10.15 21.04 15.90
CA THR A 254 -10.51 22.42 16.21
C THR A 254 -11.48 22.96 15.17
N ALA A 255 -12.61 23.48 15.63
CA ALA A 255 -13.52 24.28 14.84
C ALA A 255 -13.21 25.78 15.02
N THR A 256 -12.87 26.47 13.94
CA THR A 256 -12.55 27.91 13.92
C THR A 256 -13.74 28.71 13.41
N VAL A 257 -14.24 29.64 14.23
CA VAL A 257 -15.41 30.47 13.91
C VAL A 257 -15.01 31.93 13.82
N THR A 258 -15.24 32.54 12.66
CA THR A 258 -15.09 33.99 12.47
C THR A 258 -16.43 34.69 12.64
N VAL A 259 -16.52 35.56 13.64
CA VAL A 259 -17.69 36.41 13.87
C VAL A 259 -17.48 37.73 13.13
N ASN A 260 -18.33 37.98 12.14
CA ASN A 260 -18.25 39.15 11.27
C ASN A 260 -19.10 40.32 11.79
N PRO A 261 -18.78 41.56 11.40
CA PRO A 261 -19.68 42.69 11.61
C PRO A 261 -21.08 42.41 11.02
N PRO A 262 -22.14 43.02 11.57
CA PRO A 262 -23.45 42.92 10.96
C PRO A 262 -23.41 43.56 9.56
N ILE A 263 -24.04 42.91 8.58
CA ILE A 263 -24.08 43.40 7.21
C ILE A 263 -24.91 44.70 7.19
N SER A 264 -24.26 45.86 7.02
CA SER A 264 -24.97 47.11 6.75
C SER A 264 -25.37 47.12 5.27
N ASN A 265 -26.66 47.08 4.96
CA ASN A 265 -27.13 47.30 3.60
C ASN A 265 -26.65 48.69 3.11
N PRO A 266 -26.16 48.84 1.87
CA PRO A 266 -25.82 50.17 1.34
C PRO A 266 -27.10 51.02 1.28
N PRO A 267 -27.07 52.31 1.64
CA PRO A 267 -28.19 53.20 1.37
C PRO A 267 -28.45 53.21 -0.14
N THR A 268 -29.68 52.93 -0.54
CA THR A 268 -30.14 53.06 -1.94
C THR A 268 -29.90 54.50 -2.38
N ASN A 269 -28.89 54.72 -3.23
CA ASN A 269 -28.59 56.04 -3.77
C ASN A 269 -29.75 56.46 -4.67
N GLY A 270 -30.53 57.43 -4.21
CA GLY A 270 -31.60 58.07 -4.96
C GLY A 270 -31.04 58.64 -6.27
N THR A 271 -31.77 58.38 -7.35
CA THR A 271 -31.48 58.86 -8.70
C THR A 271 -31.53 60.40 -8.73
N PRO A 272 -30.50 61.11 -9.21
CA PRO A 272 -30.64 62.50 -9.63
C PRO A 272 -30.86 62.54 -11.15
N THR A 273 -32.05 62.99 -11.56
CA THR A 273 -32.35 63.40 -12.94
C THR A 273 -31.99 64.87 -13.15
N VAL A 274 -31.02 65.20 -14.01
CA VAL A 274 -30.88 66.44 -14.83
C VAL A 274 -29.83 66.06 -15.91
N GLY A 275 -29.95 66.18 -17.23
CA GLY A 275 -30.43 67.22 -18.15
C GLY A 275 -29.28 67.48 -19.17
N PRO A 276 -29.52 67.66 -20.49
CA PRO A 276 -28.47 67.55 -21.51
C PRO A 276 -27.76 68.87 -21.80
N GLY A 277 -26.43 68.84 -22.02
CA GLY A 277 -25.72 69.97 -22.64
C GLY A 277 -24.19 69.97 -22.56
N GLY A 278 -23.53 69.84 -23.72
CA GLY A 278 -22.48 70.78 -24.14
C GLY A 278 -21.00 70.50 -23.81
N GLY A 279 -20.33 69.79 -24.72
CA GLY A 279 -19.08 70.14 -25.42
C GLY A 279 -17.87 70.79 -24.73
N GLY A 280 -16.68 70.25 -25.02
CA GLY A 280 -15.40 71.00 -24.96
C GLY A 280 -14.19 70.11 -24.70
N GLY A 281 -13.37 69.85 -25.73
CA GLY A 281 -12.27 68.89 -25.72
C GLY A 281 -10.95 69.37 -25.10
N GLY A 282 -10.03 68.41 -24.96
CA GLY A 282 -8.63 68.65 -24.62
C GLY A 282 -7.87 67.39 -24.20
N THR A 283 -7.08 66.83 -25.12
CA THR A 283 -5.90 65.96 -24.88
C THR A 283 -4.88 66.33 -25.96
N PRO A 284 -3.55 66.06 -25.84
CA PRO A 284 -2.81 65.24 -24.85
C PRO A 284 -1.60 65.98 -24.20
N THR A 285 -0.92 65.45 -23.17
CA THR A 285 0.37 64.75 -23.32
C THR A 285 1.00 64.26 -21.98
N THR A 286 1.59 63.06 -22.06
CA THR A 286 2.84 62.54 -21.44
C THR A 286 3.00 62.28 -19.92
N ASN A 287 3.22 60.98 -19.64
CA ASN A 287 4.22 60.35 -18.75
C ASN A 287 4.25 60.62 -17.24
N GLY A 288 4.12 59.54 -16.46
CA GLY A 288 4.69 59.43 -15.11
C GLY A 288 3.93 58.49 -14.16
N THR A 289 4.29 57.21 -14.19
CA THR A 289 4.23 56.16 -13.14
C THR A 289 3.45 56.44 -11.82
N PRO A 290 2.46 55.62 -11.44
CA PRO A 290 1.98 55.53 -10.06
C PRO A 290 2.82 54.54 -9.25
N ILE A 291 3.44 55.04 -8.18
CA ILE A 291 3.98 54.26 -7.08
C ILE A 291 2.83 53.56 -6.33
N SER A 292 2.67 52.25 -6.52
CA SER A 292 1.87 51.41 -5.63
C SER A 292 2.74 51.04 -4.43
N GLN A 293 2.55 51.70 -3.30
CA GLN A 293 3.04 51.21 -2.02
C GLN A 293 2.11 50.10 -1.56
N THR A 294 2.60 48.87 -1.62
CA THR A 294 2.04 47.73 -0.87
C THR A 294 2.67 47.75 0.52
N PRO A 295 1.91 47.87 1.62
CA PRO A 295 2.44 47.58 2.94
C PRO A 295 2.58 46.07 3.07
N THR A 296 3.82 45.60 3.22
CA THR A 296 4.14 44.27 3.73
C THR A 296 3.67 44.16 5.19
N ASN A 297 2.78 43.23 5.48
CA ASN A 297 2.59 42.75 6.85
C ASN A 297 3.32 41.39 7.02
N PRO A 298 4.38 41.32 7.85
CA PRO A 298 5.07 40.08 8.16
C PRO A 298 4.39 39.42 9.37
N ASN A 299 3.35 38.63 9.13
CA ASN A 299 2.83 37.58 10.03
C ASN A 299 1.66 36.87 9.35
N ASP A 300 1.96 35.95 8.43
CA ASP A 300 0.96 35.06 7.84
C ASP A 300 1.04 33.68 8.53
N LEU A 301 0.04 33.42 9.38
CA LEU A 301 -0.11 32.21 10.18
C LEU A 301 -0.85 31.15 9.35
N THR A 302 -0.16 30.04 9.07
CA THR A 302 -0.62 28.71 8.62
C THR A 302 -1.78 28.65 7.59
N PRO A 303 -1.52 28.18 6.36
CA PRO A 303 -2.58 28.05 5.35
C PRO A 303 -3.58 26.94 5.70
N THR A 304 -4.88 27.28 5.69
CA THR A 304 -6.00 26.33 5.66
C THR A 304 -5.84 25.33 4.52
N PRO A 305 -6.14 24.03 4.72
CA PRO A 305 -6.08 23.07 3.63
C PRO A 305 -7.06 23.45 2.51
N THR A 306 -6.54 23.67 1.30
CA THR A 306 -7.35 24.02 0.13
C THR A 306 -7.25 22.91 -0.91
N LEU A 307 -8.36 22.61 -1.57
CA LEU A 307 -8.34 21.80 -2.78
C LEU A 307 -7.57 22.57 -3.85
N GLU A 308 -6.50 21.98 -4.38
CA GLU A 308 -5.72 22.65 -5.41
C GLU A 308 -6.42 22.49 -6.77
N ASN A 309 -6.73 23.63 -7.39
CA ASN A 309 -7.55 23.68 -8.60
C ASN A 309 -6.66 23.58 -9.85
N VAL A 310 -5.96 22.46 -10.03
CA VAL A 310 -5.22 22.15 -11.27
C VAL A 310 -6.03 21.10 -12.02
N THR A 311 -6.78 21.51 -13.04
CA THR A 311 -7.62 20.60 -13.82
C THR A 311 -6.77 19.55 -14.56
N PRO A 312 -7.10 18.25 -14.53
CA PRO A 312 -6.32 17.18 -15.15
C PRO A 312 -5.82 17.35 -16.59
N PRO A 313 -6.49 18.04 -17.53
CA PRO A 313 -5.88 18.33 -18.84
C PRO A 313 -4.61 19.20 -18.77
N THR A 314 -4.37 19.94 -17.68
CA THR A 314 -3.25 20.89 -17.57
C THR A 314 -1.92 20.27 -17.10
N ILE A 315 -1.98 19.12 -16.42
CA ILE A 315 -0.81 18.37 -15.92
C ILE A 315 -0.20 17.39 -16.94
N LEU A 316 -0.90 17.14 -18.05
CA LEU A 316 -0.44 16.18 -19.06
C LEU A 316 0.55 16.83 -20.02
N ASN A 317 1.48 16.03 -20.53
CA ASN A 317 2.37 16.46 -21.61
C ASN A 317 1.62 16.46 -22.96
N PRO A 318 1.54 17.59 -23.67
CA PRO A 318 0.88 17.68 -24.98
C PRO A 318 1.46 16.77 -26.08
N SER A 319 2.74 16.41 -25.99
CA SER A 319 3.40 15.49 -26.94
C SER A 319 3.06 14.02 -26.69
N PHE A 320 2.35 13.71 -25.60
CA PHE A 320 2.06 12.36 -25.18
C PHE A 320 0.67 11.93 -25.65
N THR A 321 0.61 11.32 -26.83
CA THR A 321 -0.65 10.95 -27.51
C THR A 321 -1.17 9.55 -27.17
N ARG A 322 -0.38 8.73 -26.48
CA ARG A 322 -0.74 7.36 -26.11
C ARG A 322 -0.73 7.20 -24.60
N GLN A 323 -1.80 6.64 -24.04
CA GLN A 323 -1.94 6.40 -22.61
C GLN A 323 -1.88 4.89 -22.33
N CYS A 324 -1.07 4.49 -21.35
CA CYS A 324 -0.91 3.09 -20.92
C CYS A 324 -1.40 2.85 -19.48
N HIS A 325 -1.93 3.89 -18.85
CA HIS A 325 -2.47 3.84 -17.49
C HIS A 325 -3.62 4.83 -17.36
N ASN A 326 -4.71 4.40 -16.73
CA ASN A 326 -5.86 5.28 -16.47
C ASN A 326 -5.46 6.31 -15.41
N ILE A 327 -5.72 7.59 -15.70
CA ILE A 327 -5.45 8.67 -14.75
C ILE A 327 -6.69 8.93 -13.88
N LEU A 328 -6.48 9.21 -12.60
CA LEU A 328 -7.53 9.65 -11.69
C LEU A 328 -7.92 11.10 -12.01
N ASP A 329 -9.23 11.38 -12.03
CA ASP A 329 -9.81 12.74 -12.14
C ASP A 329 -10.15 13.31 -10.75
N GLU A 330 -9.23 13.12 -9.81
CA GLU A 330 -9.39 13.51 -8.41
C GLU A 330 -8.36 14.59 -8.03
N LYS A 331 -8.80 15.61 -7.29
CA LYS A 331 -7.93 16.72 -6.85
C LYS A 331 -7.14 16.34 -5.60
N THR A 332 -5.86 16.70 -5.55
CA THR A 332 -5.04 16.63 -4.34
C THR A 332 -5.42 17.73 -3.35
N ILE A 333 -4.98 17.52 -2.11
CA ILE A 333 -5.29 18.39 -0.98
C ILE A 333 -3.99 19.06 -0.54
N TYR A 334 -3.95 20.39 -0.59
CA TYR A 334 -2.88 21.13 0.08
C TYR A 334 -3.15 21.10 1.59
N GLN A 335 -2.21 20.65 2.40
CA GLN A 335 -2.37 20.48 3.85
C GLN A 335 -1.60 21.54 4.67
N GLY A 336 -1.39 22.74 4.10
CA GLY A 336 -0.78 23.86 4.81
C GLY A 336 0.72 23.71 5.12
N ASN A 337 1.37 22.64 4.67
CA ASN A 337 2.82 22.47 4.80
C ASN A 337 3.57 23.46 3.89
N LYS A 338 4.77 23.90 4.30
CA LYS A 338 5.60 24.81 3.49
C LYS A 338 6.17 24.07 2.27
N VAL A 339 5.43 24.06 1.17
CA VAL A 339 5.84 23.47 -0.11
C VAL A 339 5.58 24.45 -1.26
N THR A 340 6.38 24.35 -2.32
CA THR A 340 6.29 25.24 -3.49
C THR A 340 5.02 24.95 -4.30
N GLN A 341 4.59 25.91 -5.12
CA GLN A 341 3.51 25.67 -6.08
C GLN A 341 3.88 24.61 -7.13
N ALA A 342 5.15 24.57 -7.55
CA ALA A 342 5.66 23.57 -8.49
C ALA A 342 5.51 22.15 -7.92
N PHE A 343 5.85 21.97 -6.65
CA PHE A 343 5.66 20.70 -5.97
C PHE A 343 4.21 20.27 -5.94
N ARG A 344 3.28 21.19 -5.64
CA ARG A 344 1.86 20.82 -5.54
C ARG A 344 1.28 20.38 -6.88
N ILE A 345 1.69 21.02 -7.99
CA ILE A 345 1.35 20.58 -9.35
C ILE A 345 1.95 19.19 -9.63
N ALA A 346 3.23 18.99 -9.31
CA ALA A 346 3.87 17.70 -9.47
C ALA A 346 3.18 16.61 -8.64
N HIS A 347 2.78 16.92 -7.40
CA HIS A 347 2.06 16.00 -6.53
C HIS A 347 0.68 15.63 -7.08
N GLN A 348 -0.08 16.60 -7.63
CA GLN A 348 -1.31 16.32 -8.38
C GLN A 348 -1.06 15.34 -9.52
N PHE A 349 0.01 15.57 -10.30
CA PHE A 349 0.40 14.67 -11.38
C PHE A 349 0.71 13.25 -10.87
N LEU A 350 1.54 13.12 -9.82
CA LEU A 350 1.92 11.83 -9.25
C LEU A 350 0.70 11.07 -8.71
N TYR A 351 -0.23 11.76 -8.05
CA TYR A 351 -1.47 11.15 -7.55
C TYR A 351 -2.37 10.69 -8.71
N SER A 352 -2.51 11.52 -9.74
CA SER A 352 -3.33 11.20 -10.93
C SER A 352 -2.85 9.94 -11.64
N TYR A 353 -1.54 9.72 -11.70
CA TYR A 353 -0.93 8.51 -12.27
C TYR A 353 -0.78 7.35 -11.28
N THR A 354 -1.36 7.44 -10.08
CA THR A 354 -1.24 6.44 -9.00
C THR A 354 0.21 6.08 -8.65
N LEU A 355 1.14 7.04 -8.81
CA LEU A 355 2.54 6.93 -8.37
C LEU A 355 2.68 7.21 -6.87
N THR A 356 1.66 7.81 -6.27
CA THR A 356 1.47 7.93 -4.82
C THR A 356 0.02 7.62 -4.47
N ARG A 357 -0.19 7.03 -3.29
CA ARG A 357 -1.52 6.87 -2.68
C ARG A 357 -1.94 8.07 -1.85
N TYR A 358 -0.99 8.95 -1.51
CA TYR A 358 -1.23 10.08 -0.63
C TYR A 358 -1.83 11.23 -1.42
N ARG A 359 -3.12 11.49 -1.17
CA ARG A 359 -3.86 12.61 -1.76
C ARG A 359 -3.45 13.97 -1.17
N GLY A 360 -2.90 13.99 0.04
CA GLY A 360 -2.45 15.18 0.75
C GLY A 360 -0.96 15.48 0.59
N THR A 361 -0.59 16.76 0.46
CA THR A 361 0.81 17.21 0.31
C THR A 361 1.69 16.99 1.54
N LYS A 362 1.10 16.86 2.73
CA LYS A 362 1.82 16.58 3.99
C LYS A 362 2.02 15.08 4.16
N ASP A 363 0.99 14.27 3.89
CA ASP A 363 1.04 12.80 4.01
C ASP A 363 2.00 12.15 3.00
N PHE A 364 2.22 12.84 1.87
CA PHE A 364 3.26 12.48 0.91
C PHE A 364 4.68 12.48 1.52
N ALA A 365 4.86 13.16 2.66
CA ALA A 365 6.13 13.38 3.34
C ALA A 365 7.18 14.02 2.40
N PRO A 366 6.98 15.29 1.97
CA PRO A 366 7.80 15.94 0.95
C PRO A 366 9.29 16.01 1.33
N THR A 367 9.58 16.11 2.63
CA THR A 367 10.96 16.18 3.15
C THR A 367 11.58 14.82 3.43
N HIS A 368 10.93 13.71 3.02
CA HIS A 368 11.47 12.37 3.18
C HIS A 368 12.64 12.15 2.21
N LYS A 369 13.75 11.61 2.72
CA LYS A 369 14.91 11.21 1.90
C LYS A 369 14.63 9.88 1.25
N ILE A 370 14.95 9.75 -0.03
CA ILE A 370 14.62 8.56 -0.81
C ILE A 370 15.76 7.54 -0.70
N THR A 371 15.45 6.30 -0.32
CA THR A 371 16.38 5.16 -0.42
C THR A 371 16.48 4.67 -1.86
N ARG A 372 17.54 3.95 -2.21
CA ARG A 372 17.73 3.44 -3.57
C ARG A 372 16.62 2.47 -3.99
N GLN A 373 16.12 1.64 -3.07
CA GLN A 373 14.98 0.75 -3.34
C GLN A 373 13.65 1.50 -3.54
N GLU A 374 13.39 2.56 -2.76
CA GLU A 374 12.23 3.44 -3.00
C GLU A 374 12.33 4.15 -4.36
N ALA A 375 13.53 4.62 -4.72
CA ALA A 375 13.79 5.23 -6.03
C ALA A 375 13.57 4.22 -7.17
N ALA A 376 14.01 2.97 -7.03
CA ALA A 376 13.76 1.93 -8.03
C ALA A 376 12.26 1.70 -8.25
N ARG A 377 11.48 1.56 -7.18
CA ARG A 377 10.01 1.46 -7.28
C ARG A 377 9.41 2.66 -8.00
N PHE A 378 9.76 3.87 -7.57
CA PHE A 378 9.24 5.10 -8.15
C PHE A 378 9.54 5.21 -9.65
N MET A 379 10.80 4.98 -10.05
CA MET A 379 11.23 5.10 -11.45
C MET A 379 10.61 4.01 -12.35
N VAL A 380 10.45 2.78 -11.85
CA VAL A 380 9.82 1.69 -12.61
C VAL A 380 8.33 1.92 -12.79
N GLU A 381 7.62 2.34 -11.73
CA GLU A 381 6.20 2.70 -11.83
C GLU A 381 6.01 3.88 -12.80
N PHE A 382 6.88 4.88 -12.75
CA PHE A 382 6.89 5.98 -13.71
C PHE A 382 7.12 5.50 -15.15
N ALA A 383 8.12 4.63 -15.36
CA ALA A 383 8.42 4.07 -16.68
C ALA A 383 7.20 3.36 -17.27
N LYS A 384 6.49 2.57 -16.46
CA LYS A 384 5.33 1.78 -16.88
C LYS A 384 4.08 2.63 -17.10
N LYS A 385 3.72 3.45 -16.10
CA LYS A 385 2.42 4.15 -16.06
C LYS A 385 2.44 5.46 -16.82
N VAL A 386 3.57 6.17 -16.78
CA VAL A 386 3.69 7.49 -17.41
C VAL A 386 4.31 7.35 -18.79
N LEU A 387 5.50 6.76 -18.91
CA LEU A 387 6.28 6.75 -20.16
C LEU A 387 5.94 5.61 -21.11
N CYS A 388 5.06 4.70 -20.69
CA CYS A 388 4.66 3.51 -21.44
C CYS A 388 5.85 2.68 -21.94
N ARG A 389 6.92 2.65 -21.14
CA ARG A 389 8.13 1.92 -21.47
C ARG A 389 7.94 0.43 -21.30
N THR A 390 8.66 -0.32 -22.12
CA THR A 390 8.84 -1.75 -21.98
C THR A 390 10.27 -2.07 -21.53
N PRO A 391 10.47 -3.19 -20.81
CA PRO A 391 11.82 -3.60 -20.42
C PRO A 391 12.69 -3.88 -21.65
N THR A 392 13.96 -3.48 -21.59
CA THR A 392 14.95 -3.68 -22.66
C THR A 392 15.76 -4.96 -22.46
N TYR A 393 16.01 -5.33 -21.21
CA TYR A 393 16.77 -6.53 -20.84
C TYR A 393 15.95 -7.45 -19.92
N LYS A 394 16.43 -8.69 -19.73
CA LYS A 394 15.94 -9.58 -18.67
C LYS A 394 16.92 -9.55 -17.51
N TYR A 395 16.41 -9.53 -16.29
CA TYR A 395 17.24 -9.68 -15.10
C TYR A 395 17.80 -11.11 -15.02
N THR A 396 19.09 -11.26 -14.70
CA THR A 396 19.72 -12.58 -14.57
C THR A 396 20.31 -12.78 -13.17
N THR A 397 21.33 -12.01 -12.74
CA THR A 397 21.87 -12.01 -11.35
C THR A 397 22.82 -10.82 -11.13
N GLN A 398 22.45 -9.62 -11.58
CA GLN A 398 23.36 -8.48 -11.65
C GLN A 398 23.68 -7.84 -10.28
N PHE A 399 22.78 -7.99 -9.30
CA PHE A 399 22.91 -7.41 -7.98
C PHE A 399 23.14 -8.50 -6.94
N THR A 400 24.20 -8.37 -6.15
CA THR A 400 24.71 -9.40 -5.25
C THR A 400 24.18 -9.30 -3.82
N ASP A 401 23.50 -8.21 -3.48
CA ASP A 401 23.08 -7.82 -2.12
C ASP A 401 21.55 -7.65 -2.00
N LEU A 402 20.79 -8.36 -2.84
CA LEU A 402 19.33 -8.28 -2.86
C LEU A 402 18.65 -8.96 -1.67
N ASP A 403 19.38 -9.76 -0.91
CA ASP A 403 18.96 -10.31 0.38
C ASP A 403 18.68 -9.22 1.42
N LYS A 404 19.25 -8.02 1.24
CA LYS A 404 19.04 -6.87 2.12
C LYS A 404 17.84 -6.01 1.73
N ALA A 405 17.23 -6.24 0.58
CA ALA A 405 16.12 -5.42 0.11
C ALA A 405 14.82 -5.75 0.84
N ASP A 406 13.94 -4.74 0.99
CA ASP A 406 12.55 -4.99 1.35
C ASP A 406 11.94 -5.97 0.32
N PRO A 407 11.41 -7.13 0.75
CA PRO A 407 10.84 -8.13 -0.15
C PRO A 407 9.72 -7.58 -1.07
N THR A 408 8.97 -6.58 -0.60
CA THR A 408 7.91 -5.91 -1.37
C THR A 408 8.46 -5.00 -2.48
N LEU A 409 9.72 -4.55 -2.34
CA LEU A 409 10.40 -3.68 -3.30
C LEU A 409 11.34 -4.45 -4.23
N LEU A 410 11.70 -5.69 -3.89
CA LEU A 410 12.58 -6.55 -4.65
C LEU A 410 12.20 -6.69 -6.15
N PRO A 411 10.92 -6.86 -6.55
CA PRO A 411 10.55 -6.91 -7.97
C PRO A 411 10.92 -5.63 -8.72
N TYR A 412 10.79 -4.47 -8.07
CA TYR A 412 11.09 -3.18 -8.68
C TYR A 412 12.59 -2.94 -8.82
N ILE A 413 13.39 -3.44 -7.88
CA ILE A 413 14.86 -3.39 -8.01
C ILE A 413 15.30 -4.15 -9.26
N LYS A 414 14.80 -5.38 -9.44
CA LYS A 414 15.09 -6.20 -10.64
C LYS A 414 14.61 -5.53 -11.92
N GLN A 415 13.35 -5.06 -11.94
CA GLN A 415 12.79 -4.34 -13.09
C GLN A 415 13.60 -3.08 -13.43
N SER A 416 14.10 -2.35 -12.43
CA SER A 416 14.86 -1.13 -12.70
C SER A 416 16.12 -1.37 -13.55
N TYR A 417 16.74 -2.55 -13.45
CA TYR A 417 17.80 -2.99 -14.36
C TYR A 417 17.27 -3.31 -15.75
N GLU A 418 16.15 -4.06 -15.83
CA GLU A 418 15.51 -4.42 -17.09
C GLU A 418 15.11 -3.18 -17.92
N TYR A 419 14.72 -2.11 -17.24
CA TYR A 419 14.42 -0.79 -17.82
C TYR A 419 15.66 0.10 -18.04
N VAL A 420 16.88 -0.41 -17.80
CA VAL A 420 18.14 0.34 -18.01
C VAL A 420 18.26 1.59 -17.12
N ILE A 421 17.57 1.61 -15.97
CA ILE A 421 17.51 2.75 -15.06
C ILE A 421 18.68 2.64 -14.05
N PHE A 422 18.73 1.55 -13.28
CA PHE A 422 19.80 1.28 -12.32
C PHE A 422 20.79 0.26 -12.88
N HIS A 423 22.09 0.52 -12.67
CA HIS A 423 23.19 -0.31 -13.17
C HIS A 423 24.15 -0.78 -12.06
N GLY A 424 23.75 -0.60 -10.80
CA GLY A 424 24.59 -0.85 -9.61
C GLY A 424 25.84 0.03 -9.57
N ASP A 425 26.78 -0.32 -8.70
CA ASP A 425 28.01 0.46 -8.50
C ASP A 425 28.94 0.39 -9.71
N ASP A 426 29.58 1.53 -10.02
CA ASP A 426 30.52 1.74 -11.13
C ASP A 426 29.98 1.31 -12.52
N GLY A 427 28.64 1.27 -12.64
CA GLY A 427 27.97 0.75 -13.82
C GLY A 427 28.27 -0.73 -14.08
N GLY A 428 28.67 -1.50 -13.05
CA GLY A 428 29.07 -2.90 -13.18
C GLY A 428 28.04 -3.75 -13.92
N ALA A 429 26.75 -3.55 -13.65
CA ALA A 429 25.68 -4.29 -14.32
C ALA A 429 25.58 -3.99 -15.82
N SER A 430 25.93 -2.77 -16.26
CA SER A 430 26.00 -2.40 -17.68
C SER A 430 27.18 -3.07 -18.40
N LYS A 431 28.22 -3.45 -17.64
CA LYS A 431 29.43 -4.14 -18.10
C LYS A 431 29.32 -5.66 -17.96
N GLY A 432 28.18 -6.18 -17.50
CA GLY A 432 27.98 -7.62 -17.22
C GLY A 432 28.74 -8.13 -15.98
N ILE A 433 29.21 -7.23 -15.12
CA ILE A 433 29.95 -7.55 -13.91
C ILE A 433 28.96 -7.54 -12.73
N PRO A 434 28.91 -8.61 -11.90
CA PRO A 434 28.15 -8.59 -10.66
C PRO A 434 28.54 -7.38 -9.81
N THR A 435 27.54 -6.63 -9.35
CA THR A 435 27.74 -5.40 -8.59
C THR A 435 26.76 -5.36 -7.42
N THR A 436 26.83 -4.33 -6.59
CA THR A 436 25.88 -4.13 -5.49
C THR A 436 24.82 -3.09 -5.87
N PHE A 437 23.61 -3.27 -5.36
CA PHE A 437 22.51 -2.33 -5.51
C PHE A 437 22.45 -1.33 -4.36
N ARG A 438 22.80 -1.72 -3.13
CA ARG A 438 22.72 -0.92 -1.89
C ARG A 438 21.28 -0.48 -1.55
N PRO A 439 20.35 -1.42 -1.29
CA PRO A 439 18.91 -1.13 -1.24
C PRO A 439 18.50 -0.11 -0.17
N ASP A 440 19.05 -0.21 1.04
CA ASP A 440 18.68 0.63 2.18
C ASP A 440 19.39 1.98 2.22
N GLU A 441 20.40 2.19 1.37
CA GLU A 441 21.13 3.45 1.35
C GLU A 441 20.30 4.57 0.73
N TYR A 442 20.43 5.79 1.28
CA TYR A 442 19.88 6.97 0.64
C TYR A 442 20.56 7.21 -0.70
N ILE A 443 19.76 7.42 -1.74
CA ILE A 443 20.30 7.70 -3.07
C ILE A 443 21.01 9.06 -3.07
N SER A 444 22.23 9.11 -3.61
CA SER A 444 22.95 10.37 -3.74
C SER A 444 22.33 11.26 -4.82
N GLN A 445 22.64 12.56 -4.78
CA GLN A 445 22.13 13.52 -5.76
C GLN A 445 22.53 13.13 -7.19
N ASP A 446 23.78 12.74 -7.39
CA ASP A 446 24.33 12.38 -8.71
C ASP A 446 23.67 11.11 -9.27
N GLU A 447 23.43 10.11 -8.42
CA GLU A 447 22.72 8.89 -8.79
C GLU A 447 21.27 9.17 -9.14
N LEU A 448 20.58 9.99 -8.34
CA LEU A 448 19.18 10.34 -8.58
C LEU A 448 19.01 11.08 -9.92
N ILE A 449 19.93 12.02 -10.23
CA ILE A 449 19.96 12.68 -11.54
C ILE A 449 20.16 11.66 -12.66
N ALA A 450 21.14 10.76 -12.52
CA ALA A 450 21.44 9.76 -13.54
C ALA A 450 20.24 8.85 -13.83
N VAL A 451 19.56 8.35 -12.80
CA VAL A 451 18.41 7.46 -12.98
C VAL A 451 17.19 8.19 -13.55
N MET A 452 16.94 9.46 -13.19
CA MET A 452 15.88 10.28 -13.79
C MET A 452 16.14 10.53 -15.28
N VAL A 453 17.39 10.84 -15.66
CA VAL A 453 17.73 11.07 -17.06
C VAL A 453 17.67 9.78 -17.87
N ARG A 454 18.16 8.65 -17.35
CA ARG A 454 18.03 7.34 -17.98
C ARG A 454 16.57 6.91 -18.14
N LEU A 455 15.73 7.21 -17.14
CA LEU A 455 14.30 6.94 -17.19
C LEU A 455 13.65 7.61 -18.41
N VAL A 456 13.95 8.89 -18.65
CA VAL A 456 13.27 9.66 -19.71
C VAL A 456 13.94 9.58 -21.08
N THR A 457 15.22 9.18 -21.16
CA THR A 457 15.96 9.10 -22.43
C THR A 457 16.25 7.68 -22.89
N ASN A 458 16.21 6.70 -21.99
CA ASN A 458 16.72 5.35 -22.20
C ASN A 458 18.19 5.31 -22.69
N LYS A 459 19.01 6.30 -22.33
CA LYS A 459 20.44 6.34 -22.70
C LYS A 459 21.32 6.23 -21.47
N TYR A 460 22.30 5.33 -21.53
CA TYR A 460 23.40 5.26 -20.58
C TYR A 460 24.57 6.10 -21.12
N ASN A 461 24.88 7.21 -20.43
CA ASN A 461 25.93 8.16 -20.78
C ASN A 461 26.64 8.68 -19.52
N GLU A 462 27.57 7.89 -18.98
CA GLU A 462 28.42 8.33 -17.86
C GLU A 462 29.70 9.00 -18.38
N GLY A 463 30.06 10.13 -17.76
CA GLY A 463 31.37 10.76 -17.93
C GLY A 463 32.50 9.94 -17.28
N GLN A 464 33.71 10.46 -17.29
CA GLN A 464 34.86 9.78 -16.71
C GLN A 464 35.14 10.18 -15.25
N GLY A 465 35.51 9.20 -14.42
CA GLY A 465 35.99 9.41 -13.06
C GLY A 465 35.00 10.15 -12.16
N LYS A 466 35.48 11.14 -11.40
CA LYS A 466 34.65 11.93 -10.46
C LYS A 466 33.55 12.78 -11.14
N LEU A 467 33.58 12.90 -12.47
CA LEU A 467 32.61 13.67 -13.25
C LEU A 467 31.63 12.75 -14.00
N TRP A 468 31.48 11.50 -13.57
CA TRP A 468 30.63 10.51 -14.22
C TRP A 468 29.18 10.97 -14.39
N ALA A 469 28.64 11.76 -13.45
CA ALA A 469 27.27 12.26 -13.52
C ALA A 469 27.12 13.56 -14.32
N GLN A 470 28.21 14.18 -14.78
CA GLN A 470 28.17 15.50 -15.41
C GLN A 470 27.28 15.56 -16.67
N PRO A 471 27.32 14.59 -17.61
CA PRO A 471 26.43 14.61 -18.77
C PRO A 471 24.94 14.60 -18.38
N TYR A 472 24.58 13.88 -17.32
CA TYR A 472 23.20 13.87 -16.81
C TYR A 472 22.82 15.18 -16.14
N LYS A 473 23.74 15.82 -15.40
CA LYS A 473 23.53 17.14 -14.80
C LYS A 473 23.27 18.21 -15.86
N ASP A 474 24.03 18.18 -16.95
CA ASP A 474 23.88 19.11 -18.07
C ASP A 474 22.55 18.88 -18.79
N PHE A 475 22.20 17.62 -19.03
CA PHE A 475 20.87 17.27 -19.57
C PHE A 475 19.76 17.79 -18.66
N LEU A 476 19.83 17.53 -17.35
CA LEU A 476 18.79 17.96 -16.42
C LEU A 476 18.60 19.48 -16.46
N ARG A 477 19.69 20.24 -16.41
CA ARG A 477 19.68 21.71 -16.47
C ARG A 477 19.05 22.25 -17.75
N ALA A 478 19.24 21.57 -18.89
CA ALA A 478 18.70 21.98 -20.18
C ALA A 478 17.22 21.60 -20.38
N ASN A 479 16.67 20.73 -19.53
CA ASN A 479 15.35 20.11 -19.75
C ASN A 479 14.39 20.27 -18.56
N THR A 480 14.75 21.06 -17.55
CA THR A 480 13.93 21.32 -16.37
C THR A 480 13.93 22.80 -16.02
N THR A 481 12.88 23.26 -15.34
CA THR A 481 12.74 24.63 -14.85
C THR A 481 12.94 24.73 -13.34
N SER A 482 12.66 23.65 -12.63
CA SER A 482 12.78 23.52 -11.18
C SER A 482 14.24 23.23 -10.79
N PRO A 483 14.80 23.93 -9.80
CA PRO A 483 16.16 23.65 -9.34
C PRO A 483 16.19 22.29 -8.63
N PHE A 484 17.07 21.39 -9.06
CA PHE A 484 17.29 20.15 -8.33
C PHE A 484 18.17 20.39 -7.10
N ALA A 485 17.55 20.87 -6.03
CA ALA A 485 18.22 21.33 -4.83
C ALA A 485 18.57 20.20 -3.85
N THR A 486 17.77 19.14 -3.79
CA THR A 486 17.92 18.06 -2.79
C THR A 486 17.46 16.71 -3.34
N THR A 487 17.74 15.61 -2.62
CA THR A 487 17.22 14.26 -2.90
C THR A 487 15.92 13.94 -2.16
N LEU A 488 15.21 14.98 -1.70
CA LEU A 488 13.94 14.83 -1.00
C LEU A 488 12.80 14.57 -1.99
N ARG A 489 11.70 13.98 -1.50
CA ARG A 489 10.55 13.63 -2.31
C ARG A 489 9.95 14.82 -3.05
N ASP A 490 9.92 16.01 -2.45
CA ASP A 490 9.41 17.21 -3.13
C ASP A 490 10.22 17.61 -4.36
N SER A 491 11.53 17.83 -4.19
CA SER A 491 12.44 18.23 -5.27
C SER A 491 12.51 17.17 -6.37
N THR A 492 12.45 15.88 -5.99
CA THR A 492 12.39 14.78 -6.96
C THR A 492 11.10 14.81 -7.76
N SER A 493 9.96 15.10 -7.12
CA SER A 493 8.66 15.19 -7.77
C SER A 493 8.59 16.34 -8.77
N GLU A 494 9.06 17.53 -8.36
CA GLU A 494 9.13 18.71 -9.24
C GLU A 494 9.96 18.41 -10.49
N VAL A 495 11.16 17.87 -10.30
CA VAL A 495 12.11 17.65 -11.39
C VAL A 495 11.65 16.57 -12.37
N ILE A 496 11.11 15.45 -11.87
CA ILE A 496 10.60 14.41 -12.78
C ILE A 496 9.33 14.86 -13.51
N TYR A 497 8.49 15.68 -12.86
CA TYR A 497 7.34 16.30 -13.51
C TYR A 497 7.79 17.25 -14.60
N ASP A 498 8.80 18.10 -14.38
CA ASP A 498 9.34 18.99 -15.41
C ASP A 498 9.90 18.22 -16.61
N LEU A 499 10.68 17.16 -16.34
CA LEU A 499 11.19 16.27 -17.37
C LEU A 499 10.06 15.71 -18.21
N TYR A 500 8.98 15.26 -17.58
CA TYR A 500 7.79 14.80 -18.30
C TYR A 500 7.05 15.93 -19.01
N ARG A 501 6.72 17.05 -18.36
CA ARG A 501 5.73 18.01 -18.83
C ARG A 501 6.23 18.93 -19.95
N TYR A 502 7.51 19.30 -19.91
CA TYR A 502 8.06 20.38 -20.73
C TYR A 502 8.98 19.91 -21.87
N ASN A 503 9.13 18.59 -22.03
CA ASN A 503 9.97 18.03 -23.08
C ASN A 503 9.14 17.32 -24.15
N PRO A 504 9.57 17.37 -25.42
CA PRO A 504 8.97 16.57 -26.47
C PRO A 504 9.37 15.10 -26.30
N TYR A 505 8.38 14.21 -26.34
CA TYR A 505 8.60 12.76 -26.35
C TYR A 505 8.31 12.17 -27.72
N ASN A 506 9.17 11.25 -28.13
CA ASN A 506 9.00 10.48 -29.36
C ASN A 506 8.74 9.01 -29.01
N TRP A 507 7.78 8.39 -29.69
CA TRP A 507 7.51 6.97 -29.53
C TRP A 507 8.62 6.13 -30.17
N GLN A 508 9.18 5.20 -29.41
CA GLN A 508 10.12 4.17 -29.87
C GLN A 508 9.56 2.77 -29.55
N SER A 509 10.21 1.71 -30.04
CA SER A 509 9.83 0.32 -29.74
C SER A 509 9.86 -0.01 -28.25
N VAL A 510 10.68 0.72 -27.48
CA VAL A 510 10.85 0.61 -26.03
C VAL A 510 9.94 1.55 -25.22
N GLY A 511 9.03 2.27 -25.90
CA GLY A 511 8.15 3.29 -25.32
C GLY A 511 8.57 4.73 -25.63
N TYR A 512 8.04 5.71 -24.91
CA TYR A 512 8.37 7.12 -25.14
C TYR A 512 9.72 7.51 -24.52
N VAL A 513 10.52 8.27 -25.28
CA VAL A 513 11.77 8.88 -24.81
C VAL A 513 11.92 10.32 -25.29
N ILE A 514 12.65 11.13 -24.51
CA ILE A 514 13.13 12.45 -24.92
C ILE A 514 14.38 12.22 -25.77
N ASP A 515 14.30 12.54 -27.06
CA ASP A 515 15.46 12.52 -27.95
C ASP A 515 15.99 13.94 -28.17
N ARG A 516 16.79 14.41 -27.20
CA ARG A 516 17.66 15.57 -27.41
C ARG A 516 19.10 15.08 -27.49
N LYS A 517 19.90 15.72 -28.34
CA LYS A 517 21.33 15.41 -28.46
C LYS A 517 22.00 15.70 -27.11
N PHE A 518 22.67 14.68 -26.56
CA PHE A 518 23.55 14.80 -25.40
C PHE A 518 24.86 15.47 -25.79
#